data_AF-A0A097R4Y6-F1
#
_entry.id   AF-A0A097R4Y6-F1
#
_cell.length_a   1.000
_cell.length_b   1.000
_cell.length_c   1.000
_cell.angle_alpha   90.00
_cell.angle_beta   90.00
_cell.angle_gamma   90.00
#
_symmetry.space_group_name_H-M   'P 1'
#
loop_
_entity.id
_entity.type
_entity.pdbx_description
1 polymer ?
#
loop_
_entity_poly.entity_id
_entity_poly.type
_entity_poly.pdbx_seq_one_letter_code
_entity_poly.pdbx_strand_id
1 'polypeptide(L)'
;MLMRSALLNNYRMIFGTALLMLVFLLTGCAKSDALWGVVDKVCRVNYQQKHDPAPCAQIYSPTHDRRSAFTVIQNPRFHAHFILVPNARMRGIESPILLENDAPDYFGYAWTMRYRLAYEYGRPVPDDVLGLALNSAYGRSQNQLHIHLTCLREDVRRQLKAERPYIGREWTLLPDLLLRHPFYAKRVEQPALIGVNPIKSLADKFHLTPEQLAYYGVAVVPTTFENQPGFILLATRVGMGERNRASVESLLDKRCELLQTIPAQ
;
A
#
# COMPACT_ATOMS: atom_id res chain seq x y z
N MET A 1 -57.87 30.78 -8.20
CA MET A 1 -57.06 29.73 -8.89
C MET A 1 -55.56 29.81 -8.53
N LEU A 2 -55.18 30.32 -7.35
CA LEU A 2 -53.78 30.58 -6.96
C LEU A 2 -53.27 29.76 -5.75
N MET A 3 -54.14 29.07 -5.01
CA MET A 3 -53.72 28.25 -3.84
C MET A 3 -53.39 26.79 -4.16
N ARG A 4 -53.78 26.25 -5.33
CA ARG A 4 -53.46 24.87 -5.72
C ARG A 4 -52.04 24.70 -6.27
N SER A 5 -51.43 25.75 -6.85
CA SER A 5 -50.08 25.67 -7.44
C SER A 5 -48.97 25.62 -6.40
N ALA A 6 -49.13 26.27 -5.25
CA ALA A 6 -48.13 26.28 -4.18
C ALA A 6 -47.95 24.91 -3.50
N LEU A 7 -49.04 24.15 -3.33
CA LEU A 7 -49.01 22.82 -2.71
C LEU A 7 -48.34 21.77 -3.62
N LEU A 8 -48.57 21.83 -4.93
CA LEU A 8 -47.89 20.96 -5.91
C LEU A 8 -46.40 21.29 -6.05
N ASN A 9 -46.01 22.56 -5.90
CA ASN A 9 -44.60 22.98 -5.97
C ASN A 9 -43.80 22.53 -4.74
N ASN A 10 -44.43 22.56 -3.55
CA ASN A 10 -43.83 22.02 -2.33
C ASN A 10 -43.66 20.50 -2.38
N TYR A 11 -44.63 19.75 -2.95
CA TYR A 11 -44.49 18.29 -3.12
C TYR A 11 -43.35 17.90 -4.08
N ARG A 12 -43.16 18.63 -5.19
CA ARG A 12 -42.05 18.39 -6.13
C ARG A 12 -40.69 18.71 -5.54
N MET A 13 -40.58 19.75 -4.70
CA MET A 13 -39.34 20.05 -3.97
C MET A 13 -39.02 19.00 -2.90
N ILE A 14 -40.02 18.53 -2.14
CA ILE A 14 -39.81 17.55 -1.07
C ILE A 14 -39.42 16.18 -1.65
N PHE A 15 -40.03 15.74 -2.75
CA PHE A 15 -39.62 14.50 -3.42
C PHE A 15 -38.24 14.60 -4.10
N GLY A 16 -37.88 15.78 -4.63
CA GLY A 16 -36.57 16.02 -5.23
C GLY A 16 -35.43 16.02 -4.20
N THR A 17 -35.64 16.61 -3.02
CA THR A 17 -34.65 16.64 -1.94
C THR A 17 -34.51 15.30 -1.23
N ALA A 18 -35.61 14.56 -1.06
CA ALA A 18 -35.59 13.19 -0.53
C ALA A 18 -34.83 12.22 -1.45
N LEU A 19 -34.98 12.35 -2.78
CA LEU A 19 -34.23 11.54 -3.74
C LEU A 19 -32.73 11.88 -3.77
N LEU A 20 -32.36 13.16 -3.64
CA LEU A 20 -30.95 13.57 -3.52
C LEU A 20 -30.31 13.07 -2.22
N MET A 21 -31.02 13.15 -1.09
CA MET A 21 -30.56 12.60 0.19
C MET A 21 -30.44 11.07 0.13
N LEU A 22 -31.35 10.38 -0.55
CA LEU A 22 -31.25 8.93 -0.77
C LEU A 22 -30.05 8.56 -1.66
N VAL A 23 -29.74 9.35 -2.69
CA VAL A 23 -28.54 9.16 -3.53
C VAL A 23 -27.23 9.41 -2.75
N PHE A 24 -27.20 10.41 -1.86
CA PHE A 24 -26.06 10.64 -0.95
C PHE A 24 -25.93 9.56 0.14
N LEU A 25 -27.04 8.93 0.56
CA LEU A 25 -27.04 7.77 1.46
C LEU A 25 -26.64 6.47 0.73
N LEU A 26 -26.85 6.40 -0.59
CA LEU A 26 -26.47 5.26 -1.45
C LEU A 26 -25.03 5.37 -1.99
N THR A 27 -24.39 6.54 -1.94
CA THR A 27 -22.93 6.65 -2.03
C THR A 27 -22.32 6.19 -0.71
N GLY A 28 -22.44 4.89 -0.42
CA GLY A 28 -21.63 4.24 0.60
C GLY A 28 -20.14 4.41 0.31
N CYS A 29 -19.28 3.92 1.21
CA CYS A 29 -17.81 3.94 1.18
C CYS A 29 -17.15 3.37 -0.11
N ALA A 30 -17.50 3.88 -1.28
CA ALA A 30 -16.94 3.50 -2.56
C ALA A 30 -15.52 4.09 -2.65
N LYS A 31 -14.56 3.21 -2.82
CA LYS A 31 -13.17 3.59 -3.03
C LYS A 31 -13.02 4.29 -4.39
N SER A 32 -12.12 5.26 -4.46
CA SER A 32 -11.87 6.01 -5.69
C SER A 32 -11.04 5.19 -6.69
N ASP A 33 -11.34 5.31 -7.97
CA ASP A 33 -10.54 4.78 -9.08
C ASP A 33 -9.53 5.83 -9.63
N ALA A 34 -9.31 6.94 -8.92
CA ALA A 34 -8.46 8.04 -9.39
C ALA A 34 -7.03 7.58 -9.68
N LEU A 35 -6.45 6.73 -8.81
CA LEU A 35 -5.11 6.19 -8.99
C LEU A 35 -4.99 5.36 -10.28
N TRP A 36 -6.02 4.56 -10.59
CA TRP A 36 -6.06 3.82 -11.86
C TRP A 36 -6.14 4.77 -13.06
N GLY A 37 -6.95 5.82 -12.97
CA GLY A 37 -7.03 6.86 -13.99
C GLY A 37 -5.68 7.51 -14.29
N VAL A 38 -4.90 7.84 -13.25
CA VAL A 38 -3.55 8.41 -13.41
C VAL A 38 -2.62 7.44 -14.15
N VAL A 39 -2.52 6.19 -13.68
CA VAL A 39 -1.61 5.21 -14.27
C VAL A 39 -2.00 4.86 -15.71
N ASP A 40 -3.27 4.56 -15.94
CA ASP A 40 -3.74 4.04 -17.23
C ASP A 40 -3.93 5.11 -18.30
N LYS A 41 -4.44 6.29 -17.94
CA LYS A 41 -4.84 7.32 -18.90
C LYS A 41 -3.87 8.49 -18.99
N VAL A 42 -3.05 8.73 -17.98
CA VAL A 42 -2.10 9.84 -17.97
C VAL A 42 -0.70 9.32 -18.24
N CYS A 43 -0.12 8.58 -17.29
CA CYS A 43 1.29 8.19 -17.37
C CYS A 43 1.54 7.20 -18.52
N ARG A 44 0.73 6.13 -18.64
CA ARG A 44 0.89 5.16 -19.73
C ARG A 44 0.70 5.80 -21.11
N VAL A 45 -0.29 6.69 -21.27
CA VAL A 45 -0.57 7.35 -22.55
C VAL A 45 0.57 8.29 -22.93
N ASN A 46 1.07 9.11 -21.99
CA ASN A 46 2.21 9.99 -22.26
C ASN A 46 3.45 9.17 -22.65
N TYR A 47 3.71 8.07 -21.95
CA TYR A 47 4.83 7.18 -22.27
C TYR A 47 4.70 6.50 -23.63
N GLN A 48 3.50 6.08 -24.03
CA GLN A 48 3.28 5.50 -25.35
C GLN A 48 3.47 6.50 -26.49
N GLN A 49 3.14 7.77 -26.26
CA GLN A 49 3.20 8.81 -27.29
C GLN A 49 4.57 9.50 -27.38
N LYS A 50 5.25 9.65 -26.23
CA LYS A 50 6.46 10.48 -26.11
C LYS A 50 7.66 9.75 -25.53
N HIS A 51 7.51 8.50 -25.11
CA HIS A 51 8.52 7.77 -24.34
C HIS A 51 8.96 8.49 -23.05
N ASP A 52 8.07 9.31 -22.50
CA ASP A 52 8.29 10.11 -21.31
C ASP A 52 7.41 9.60 -20.16
N PRO A 53 7.98 9.17 -19.02
CA PRO A 53 7.21 8.66 -17.89
C PRO A 53 6.42 9.76 -17.16
N ALA A 54 6.72 11.04 -17.36
CA ALA A 54 6.04 12.14 -16.69
C ALA A 54 4.51 12.10 -16.93
N PRO A 55 3.68 12.45 -15.94
CA PRO A 55 4.04 12.97 -14.61
C PRO A 55 4.44 11.89 -13.59
N CYS A 56 4.50 10.62 -13.99
CA CYS A 56 4.99 9.55 -13.13
C CYS A 56 6.52 9.51 -13.11
N ALA A 57 7.09 8.95 -12.05
CA ALA A 57 8.54 8.88 -11.88
C ALA A 57 9.19 7.80 -12.76
N GLN A 58 8.45 6.72 -13.05
CA GLN A 58 8.93 5.62 -13.89
C GLN A 58 7.77 4.78 -14.40
N ILE A 59 7.92 4.22 -15.60
CA ILE A 59 7.10 3.13 -16.11
C ILE A 59 8.02 1.97 -16.47
N TYR A 60 7.69 0.77 -15.99
CA TYR A 60 8.38 -0.47 -16.33
C TYR A 60 7.39 -1.40 -17.03
N SER A 61 7.75 -1.84 -18.24
CA SER A 61 6.93 -2.76 -19.04
C SER A 61 7.85 -3.71 -19.79
N PRO A 62 8.31 -4.80 -19.16
CA PRO A 62 9.31 -5.69 -19.73
C PRO A 62 8.74 -6.58 -20.83
N THR A 63 7.43 -6.81 -20.80
CA THR A 63 6.69 -7.61 -21.77
C THR A 63 5.41 -6.88 -22.18
N HIS A 64 4.66 -7.46 -23.11
CA HIS A 64 3.31 -7.01 -23.43
C HIS A 64 2.27 -7.39 -22.36
N ASP A 65 2.60 -8.29 -21.41
CA ASP A 65 1.71 -8.62 -20.29
C ASP A 65 1.69 -7.47 -19.27
N ARG A 66 0.54 -6.80 -19.17
CA ARG A 66 0.30 -5.69 -18.24
C ARG A 66 0.43 -6.10 -16.77
N ARG A 67 0.32 -7.39 -16.43
CA ARG A 67 0.55 -7.90 -15.07
C ARG A 67 2.03 -7.73 -14.68
N SER A 68 2.95 -7.97 -15.61
CA SER A 68 4.39 -7.79 -15.36
C SER A 68 4.86 -6.32 -15.34
N ALA A 69 3.97 -5.40 -15.74
CA ALA A 69 4.27 -3.99 -15.87
C ALA A 69 3.76 -3.17 -14.66
N PHE A 70 4.47 -2.11 -14.31
CA PHE A 70 4.10 -1.22 -13.23
C PHE A 70 4.52 0.23 -13.50
N THR A 71 3.90 1.14 -12.76
CA THR A 71 4.21 2.56 -12.74
C THR A 71 4.61 2.97 -11.33
N VAL A 72 5.64 3.79 -11.22
CA VAL A 72 6.07 4.41 -9.96
C VAL A 72 5.61 5.85 -9.97
N ILE A 73 4.85 6.22 -8.94
CA ILE A 73 4.37 7.59 -8.71
C ILE A 73 5.16 8.16 -7.54
N GLN A 74 5.70 9.36 -7.71
CA GLN A 74 6.19 10.16 -6.58
C GLN A 74 5.01 10.93 -5.99
N ASN A 75 4.82 10.86 -4.69
CA ASN A 75 3.75 11.60 -4.03
C ASN A 75 4.01 13.11 -4.16
N PRO A 76 3.09 13.90 -4.74
CA PRO A 76 3.33 15.32 -5.01
C PRO A 76 3.44 16.17 -3.74
N ARG A 77 2.95 15.68 -2.59
CA ARG A 77 3.03 16.37 -1.29
C ARG A 77 4.23 15.92 -0.46
N PHE A 78 4.72 14.71 -0.70
CA PHE A 78 5.74 14.06 0.12
C PHE A 78 6.78 13.44 -0.81
N HIS A 79 7.80 14.22 -1.16
CA HIS A 79 8.73 13.84 -2.23
C HIS A 79 9.49 12.53 -1.97
N ALA A 80 9.74 12.18 -0.70
CA ALA A 80 10.35 10.92 -0.29
C ALA A 80 9.36 9.73 -0.22
N HIS A 81 8.10 9.91 -0.63
CA HIS A 81 7.08 8.86 -0.65
C HIS A 81 6.80 8.42 -2.08
N PHE A 82 7.28 7.23 -2.43
CA PHE A 82 7.02 6.59 -3.71
C PHE A 82 5.92 5.55 -3.59
N ILE A 83 5.17 5.38 -4.67
CA ILE A 83 4.04 4.46 -4.74
C ILE A 83 4.19 3.62 -6.00
N LEU A 84 4.35 2.31 -5.85
CA LEU A 84 4.31 1.37 -6.96
C LEU A 84 2.87 0.95 -7.22
N VAL A 85 2.46 1.01 -8.49
CA VAL A 85 1.11 0.66 -8.94
C VAL A 85 1.21 -0.27 -10.16
N PRO A 86 0.61 -1.46 -10.16
CA PRO A 86 0.56 -2.32 -11.35
C PRO A 86 -0.13 -1.62 -12.52
N ASN A 87 0.35 -1.89 -13.74
CA ASN A 87 -0.27 -1.40 -14.96
C ASN A 87 -1.44 -2.29 -15.44
N ALA A 88 -1.78 -3.33 -14.67
CA ALA A 88 -3.02 -4.10 -14.79
C ALA A 88 -4.05 -3.62 -13.76
N ARG A 89 -5.34 -3.67 -14.13
CA ARG A 89 -6.41 -3.29 -13.21
C ARG A 89 -6.54 -4.35 -12.12
N MET A 90 -6.26 -3.96 -10.89
CA MET A 90 -6.19 -4.86 -9.75
C MET A 90 -6.64 -4.09 -8.52
N ARG A 91 -7.68 -4.54 -7.81
CA ARG A 91 -8.30 -3.71 -6.77
C ARG A 91 -7.39 -3.45 -5.56
N GLY A 92 -6.61 -4.45 -5.18
CA GLY A 92 -5.78 -4.45 -3.99
C GLY A 92 -5.34 -5.84 -3.60
N ILE A 93 -4.99 -6.01 -2.32
CA ILE A 93 -4.46 -7.26 -1.76
C ILE A 93 -5.41 -8.46 -1.97
N GLU A 94 -6.72 -8.23 -2.08
CA GLU A 94 -7.74 -9.25 -2.32
C GLU A 94 -7.83 -9.76 -3.76
N SER A 95 -6.90 -9.38 -4.63
CA SER A 95 -6.97 -9.76 -6.03
C SER A 95 -6.44 -11.20 -6.20
N PRO A 96 -7.22 -12.13 -6.80
CA PRO A 96 -6.87 -13.55 -6.84
C PRO A 96 -5.55 -13.83 -7.57
N ILE A 97 -5.23 -12.98 -8.55
CA ILE A 97 -3.98 -12.99 -9.32
C ILE A 97 -2.72 -12.91 -8.46
N LEU A 98 -2.80 -12.40 -7.22
CA LEU A 98 -1.67 -12.32 -6.30
C LEU A 98 -1.35 -13.68 -5.65
N LEU A 99 -2.22 -14.67 -5.83
CA LEU A 99 -2.08 -16.03 -5.28
C LEU A 99 -1.69 -17.06 -6.35
N GLU A 100 -1.64 -16.65 -7.63
CA GLU A 100 -1.16 -17.47 -8.74
C GLU A 100 0.34 -17.79 -8.58
N ASN A 101 0.79 -18.93 -9.12
CA ASN A 101 2.19 -19.35 -8.98
C ASN A 101 3.17 -18.45 -9.76
N ASP A 102 2.71 -17.84 -10.85
CA ASP A 102 3.44 -16.89 -11.70
C ASP A 102 3.09 -15.43 -11.38
N ALA A 103 2.47 -15.17 -10.22
CA ALA A 103 2.13 -13.83 -9.79
C ALA A 103 3.38 -12.93 -9.72
N PRO A 104 3.34 -11.71 -10.28
CA PRO A 104 4.42 -10.74 -10.14
C PRO A 104 4.66 -10.36 -8.67
N ASP A 105 5.92 -10.42 -8.22
CA ASP A 105 6.31 -10.00 -6.88
C ASP A 105 6.39 -8.46 -6.78
N TYR A 106 5.23 -7.82 -6.66
CA TYR A 106 5.15 -6.36 -6.59
C TYR A 106 5.87 -5.77 -5.37
N PHE A 107 5.99 -6.50 -4.26
CA PHE A 107 6.80 -6.06 -3.13
C PHE A 107 8.28 -6.08 -3.50
N GLY A 108 8.75 -7.16 -4.11
CA GLY A 108 10.10 -7.27 -4.67
C GLY A 108 10.40 -6.12 -5.64
N TYR A 109 9.52 -5.86 -6.60
CA TYR A 109 9.66 -4.73 -7.53
C TYR A 109 9.61 -3.37 -6.83
N ALA A 110 8.77 -3.18 -5.81
CA ALA A 110 8.72 -1.92 -5.08
C ALA A 110 10.04 -1.68 -4.34
N TRP A 111 10.66 -2.72 -3.77
CA TRP A 111 11.94 -2.61 -3.08
C TRP A 111 13.11 -2.28 -4.00
N THR A 112 13.08 -2.74 -5.26
CA THR A 112 14.11 -2.33 -6.22
C THR A 112 14.01 -0.84 -6.56
N MET A 113 12.90 -0.15 -6.29
CA MET A 113 12.72 1.28 -6.54
C MET A 113 13.27 2.19 -5.43
N ARG A 114 13.84 1.66 -4.34
CA ARG A 114 14.35 2.46 -3.21
C ARG A 114 15.45 3.46 -3.60
N TYR A 115 16.17 3.21 -4.70
CA TYR A 115 17.13 4.17 -5.25
C TYR A 115 16.49 5.53 -5.58
N ARG A 116 15.18 5.57 -5.84
CA ARG A 116 14.43 6.82 -6.06
C ARG A 116 14.44 7.72 -4.83
N LEU A 117 14.42 7.15 -3.62
CA LEU A 117 14.58 7.94 -2.40
C LEU A 117 15.99 8.50 -2.28
N ALA A 118 17.02 7.71 -2.59
CA ALA A 118 18.40 8.19 -2.58
C ALA A 118 18.62 9.31 -3.61
N TYR A 119 18.02 9.20 -4.79
CA TYR A 119 18.02 10.24 -5.81
C TYR A 119 17.34 11.52 -5.32
N GLU A 120 16.12 11.41 -4.78
CA GLU A 120 15.37 12.56 -4.27
C GLU A 120 16.10 13.25 -3.11
N TYR A 121 16.76 12.47 -2.27
CA TYR A 121 17.42 12.98 -1.09
C TYR A 121 18.87 13.45 -1.34
N GLY A 122 19.42 13.18 -2.53
CA GLY A 122 20.76 13.56 -2.94
C GLY A 122 21.90 12.82 -2.22
N ARG A 123 21.60 11.79 -1.44
CA ARG A 123 22.57 10.96 -0.72
C ARG A 123 22.06 9.53 -0.51
N PRO A 124 22.94 8.55 -0.24
CA PRO A 124 22.51 7.21 0.14
C PRO A 124 21.53 7.25 1.32
N VAL A 125 20.48 6.43 1.23
CA VAL A 125 19.49 6.26 2.29
C VAL A 125 19.67 4.86 2.89
N PRO A 126 19.93 4.73 4.20
CA PRO A 126 20.10 3.43 4.82
C PRO A 126 18.83 2.58 4.69
N ASP A 127 18.98 1.32 4.27
CA ASP A 127 17.83 0.44 4.05
C ASP A 127 16.98 0.28 5.33
N ASP A 128 17.61 0.21 6.52
CA ASP A 128 16.95 0.01 7.81
C ASP A 128 16.04 1.16 8.29
N VAL A 129 15.95 2.25 7.52
CA VAL A 129 15.01 3.35 7.77
C VAL A 129 13.77 3.25 6.89
N LEU A 130 13.75 2.37 5.90
CA LEU A 130 12.69 2.26 4.90
C LEU A 130 11.66 1.22 5.30
N GLY A 131 10.46 1.35 4.72
CA GLY A 131 9.41 0.36 4.85
C GLY A 131 8.54 0.32 3.60
N LEU A 132 7.98 -0.86 3.33
CA LEU A 132 6.94 -1.05 2.32
C LEU A 132 5.61 -1.36 2.98
N ALA A 133 4.51 -0.85 2.43
CA ALA A 133 3.17 -1.14 2.95
C ALA A 133 2.14 -1.32 1.84
N LEU A 134 1.28 -2.34 2.00
CA LEU A 134 0.07 -2.57 1.24
C LEU A 134 -1.12 -2.65 2.20
N ASN A 135 -1.97 -1.64 2.16
CA ASN A 135 -3.16 -1.56 3.01
C ASN A 135 -4.23 -2.58 2.62
N SER A 136 -5.03 -2.99 3.61
CA SER A 136 -6.22 -3.83 3.39
C SER A 136 -7.29 -3.12 2.55
N ALA A 137 -8.33 -3.84 2.17
CA ALA A 137 -9.52 -3.24 1.56
C ALA A 137 -10.26 -2.28 2.50
N TYR A 138 -10.04 -2.36 3.80
CA TYR A 138 -10.66 -1.44 4.75
C TYR A 138 -9.72 -0.30 5.13
N GLY A 139 -8.43 -0.44 4.90
CA GLY A 139 -7.39 0.54 5.27
C GLY A 139 -6.98 1.50 4.15
N ARG A 140 -7.64 1.44 2.97
CA ARG A 140 -7.29 2.24 1.78
C ARG A 140 -8.46 3.03 1.21
N SER A 141 -8.15 4.12 0.51
CA SER A 141 -9.14 4.97 -0.19
C SER A 141 -9.20 4.74 -1.70
N GLN A 142 -8.16 4.14 -2.30
CA GLN A 142 -8.09 3.85 -3.74
C GLN A 142 -8.40 2.38 -4.03
N ASN A 143 -9.10 2.12 -5.14
CA ASN A 143 -9.48 0.79 -5.60
C ASN A 143 -8.54 0.24 -6.68
N GLN A 144 -7.25 0.53 -6.53
CA GLN A 144 -6.19 0.00 -7.35
C GLN A 144 -5.08 -0.46 -6.41
N LEU A 145 -4.42 -1.59 -6.65
CA LEU A 145 -3.32 -2.07 -5.83
C LEU A 145 -2.19 -1.05 -5.86
N HIS A 146 -1.67 -0.70 -4.69
CA HIS A 146 -0.56 0.22 -4.57
C HIS A 146 0.28 -0.09 -3.34
N ILE A 147 1.60 -0.13 -3.53
CA ILE A 147 2.57 -0.37 -2.47
C ILE A 147 3.28 0.94 -2.18
N HIS A 148 3.20 1.37 -0.92
CA HIS A 148 3.88 2.56 -0.43
C HIS A 148 5.33 2.19 -0.13
N LEU A 149 6.26 3.04 -0.53
CA LEU A 149 7.68 2.97 -0.20
C LEU A 149 8.11 4.34 0.33
N THR A 150 8.40 4.41 1.62
CA THR A 150 8.92 5.61 2.30
C THR A 150 9.62 5.19 3.58
N CYS A 151 10.08 6.15 4.38
CA CYS A 151 10.67 5.86 5.68
C CYS A 151 9.65 5.26 6.67
N LEU A 152 10.15 4.48 7.62
CA LEU A 152 9.41 4.07 8.81
C LEU A 152 9.20 5.27 9.74
N ARG A 153 8.20 5.17 10.60
CA ARG A 153 8.20 5.98 11.82
C ARG A 153 9.33 5.52 12.74
N GLU A 154 9.94 6.45 13.46
CA GLU A 154 11.06 6.11 14.36
C GLU A 154 10.63 5.22 15.54
N ASP A 155 9.43 5.41 16.09
CA ASP A 155 8.89 4.55 17.15
C ASP A 155 8.72 3.10 16.67
N VAL A 156 8.16 2.91 15.48
CA VAL A 156 8.01 1.60 14.83
C VAL A 156 9.37 0.97 14.55
N ARG A 157 10.32 1.72 13.97
CA ARG A 157 11.67 1.22 13.68
C ARG A 157 12.37 0.75 14.94
N ARG A 158 12.35 1.53 16.01
CA ARG A 158 12.94 1.16 17.31
C ARG A 158 12.30 -0.09 17.89
N GLN A 159 10.97 -0.17 17.88
CA GLN A 159 10.27 -1.33 18.41
C GLN A 159 10.58 -2.60 17.61
N LEU A 160 10.56 -2.54 16.27
CA LEU A 160 10.90 -3.69 15.44
C LEU A 160 12.35 -4.15 15.62
N LYS A 161 13.29 -3.23 15.90
CA LYS A 161 14.66 -3.59 16.26
C LYS A 161 14.73 -4.35 17.59
N ALA A 162 13.93 -3.95 18.58
CA ALA A 162 13.86 -4.62 19.87
C ALA A 162 13.19 -6.00 19.77
N GLU A 163 12.17 -6.12 18.91
CA GLU A 163 11.42 -7.37 18.68
C GLU A 163 12.17 -8.37 17.79
N ARG A 164 13.11 -7.89 16.96
CA ARG A 164 13.86 -8.68 15.97
C ARG A 164 14.38 -10.03 16.49
N PRO A 165 14.94 -10.17 17.72
CA PRO A 165 15.42 -11.46 18.24
C PRO A 165 14.32 -12.51 18.42
N TYR A 166 13.05 -12.10 18.57
CA TYR A 166 11.91 -12.98 18.81
C TYR A 166 11.16 -13.37 17.52
N ILE A 167 11.54 -12.80 16.37
CA ILE A 167 10.86 -13.03 15.11
C ILE A 167 11.47 -14.25 14.41
N GLY A 168 10.72 -15.35 14.38
CA GLY A 168 11.09 -16.60 13.73
C GLY A 168 10.78 -16.65 12.23
N ARG A 169 11.18 -17.75 11.58
CA ARG A 169 10.92 -18.01 10.14
C ARG A 169 9.46 -18.40 9.84
N GLU A 170 8.69 -18.69 10.88
CA GLU A 170 7.25 -18.92 10.79
C GLU A 170 6.50 -17.64 11.14
N TRP A 171 5.32 -17.46 10.53
CA TRP A 171 4.42 -16.39 10.95
C TRP A 171 3.92 -16.66 12.37
N THR A 172 4.29 -15.77 13.30
CA THR A 172 3.83 -15.77 14.69
C THR A 172 3.41 -14.36 15.09
N LEU A 173 2.59 -14.23 16.14
CA LEU A 173 2.29 -12.91 16.69
C LEU A 173 3.56 -12.31 17.31
N LEU A 174 3.74 -11.00 17.15
CA LEU A 174 4.69 -10.24 17.95
C LEU A 174 4.26 -10.26 19.43
N PRO A 175 5.23 -10.30 20.36
CA PRO A 175 5.00 -10.14 21.78
C PRO A 175 4.26 -8.83 22.11
N ASP A 176 4.73 -7.70 21.59
CA ASP A 176 4.12 -6.39 21.82
C ASP A 176 3.28 -5.90 20.64
N LEU A 177 2.38 -4.95 20.95
CA LEU A 177 1.55 -4.27 19.97
C LEU A 177 2.36 -3.21 19.22
N LEU A 178 2.25 -3.17 17.89
CA LEU A 178 2.72 -2.05 17.08
C LEU A 178 1.58 -1.05 16.91
N LEU A 179 1.79 0.21 17.33
CA LEU A 179 0.77 1.26 17.26
C LEU A 179 -0.59 0.86 17.88
N ARG A 180 -0.55 0.08 18.98
CA ARG A 180 -1.71 -0.47 19.71
C ARG A 180 -2.48 -1.56 18.95
N HIS A 181 -1.89 -2.16 17.92
CA HIS A 181 -2.50 -3.26 17.18
C HIS A 181 -1.61 -4.50 17.21
N PRO A 182 -2.21 -5.71 17.27
CA PRO A 182 -1.44 -6.94 17.13
C PRO A 182 -0.95 -7.10 15.69
N PHE A 183 0.26 -7.61 15.53
CA PHE A 183 0.84 -7.95 14.24
C PHE A 183 1.40 -9.36 14.26
N TYR A 184 1.16 -10.10 13.19
CA TYR A 184 1.96 -11.26 12.84
C TYR A 184 3.27 -10.77 12.22
N ALA A 185 4.37 -11.45 12.53
CA ALA A 185 5.68 -11.20 11.97
C ALA A 185 6.32 -12.50 11.48
N LYS A 186 7.15 -12.39 10.45
CA LYS A 186 7.98 -13.48 9.92
C LYS A 186 9.34 -12.95 9.47
N ARG A 187 10.41 -13.63 9.86
CA ARG A 187 11.80 -13.39 9.43
C ARG A 187 12.05 -14.04 8.08
N VAL A 188 12.71 -13.30 7.21
CA VAL A 188 13.21 -13.76 5.91
C VAL A 188 14.66 -13.33 5.78
N GLU A 189 15.57 -14.27 5.55
CA GLU A 189 17.02 -14.05 5.48
C GLU A 189 17.50 -14.22 4.05
N GLN A 190 17.50 -13.14 3.30
CA GLN A 190 18.06 -13.08 1.95
C GLN A 190 18.32 -11.61 1.58
N PRO A 191 19.30 -11.33 0.72
CA PRO A 191 19.70 -9.96 0.39
C PRO A 191 18.68 -9.19 -0.46
N ALA A 192 17.83 -9.90 -1.21
CA ALA A 192 16.87 -9.28 -2.13
C ALA A 192 15.44 -9.63 -1.76
N LEU A 193 14.50 -8.68 -1.84
CA LEU A 193 13.09 -8.95 -1.57
C LEU A 193 12.40 -9.73 -2.70
N ILE A 194 12.99 -9.73 -3.91
CA ILE A 194 12.44 -10.47 -5.05
C ILE A 194 12.37 -11.97 -4.74
N GLY A 195 11.23 -12.59 -5.02
CA GLY A 195 10.97 -13.99 -4.76
C GLY A 195 10.42 -14.29 -3.36
N VAL A 196 10.38 -13.31 -2.46
CA VAL A 196 9.83 -13.49 -1.10
C VAL A 196 8.31 -13.62 -1.12
N ASN A 197 7.64 -12.93 -2.06
CA ASN A 197 6.19 -12.97 -2.26
C ASN A 197 5.37 -12.85 -0.94
N PRO A 198 5.46 -11.73 -0.20
CA PRO A 198 4.89 -11.60 1.15
C PRO A 198 3.40 -11.93 1.26
N ILE A 199 2.61 -11.55 0.24
CA ILE A 199 1.15 -11.78 0.18
C ILE A 199 0.86 -13.28 0.07
N LYS A 200 1.51 -13.97 -0.86
CA LYS A 200 1.36 -15.42 -1.03
C LYS A 200 1.86 -16.17 0.21
N SER A 201 2.99 -15.76 0.80
CA SER A 201 3.47 -16.39 2.04
C SER A 201 2.47 -16.24 3.20
N LEU A 202 1.75 -15.12 3.30
CA LEU A 202 0.69 -14.94 4.30
C LEU A 202 -0.53 -15.82 4.00
N ALA A 203 -0.98 -15.80 2.75
CA ALA A 203 -2.16 -16.55 2.31
C ALA A 203 -1.97 -18.06 2.47
N ASP A 204 -0.80 -18.59 2.10
CA ASP A 204 -0.47 -20.01 2.23
C ASP A 204 -0.45 -20.46 3.70
N LYS A 205 0.10 -19.62 4.60
CA LYS A 205 0.16 -19.94 6.04
C LYS A 205 -1.21 -20.05 6.70
N PHE A 206 -2.11 -19.12 6.37
CA PHE A 206 -3.42 -19.02 7.01
C PHE A 206 -4.56 -19.55 6.13
N HIS A 207 -4.22 -20.21 5.01
CA HIS A 207 -5.16 -20.75 4.02
C HIS A 207 -6.24 -19.74 3.60
N LEU A 208 -5.81 -18.51 3.31
CA LEU A 208 -6.73 -17.39 3.07
C LEU A 208 -7.30 -17.43 1.65
N THR A 209 -8.62 -17.29 1.53
CA THR A 209 -9.25 -16.94 0.25
C THR A 209 -8.97 -15.48 -0.11
N PRO A 210 -9.12 -15.07 -1.39
CA PRO A 210 -9.02 -13.67 -1.79
C PRO A 210 -9.90 -12.73 -0.95
N GLU A 211 -11.13 -13.13 -0.63
CA GLU A 211 -12.06 -12.36 0.19
C GLU A 211 -11.57 -12.19 1.64
N GLN A 212 -10.99 -13.24 2.22
CA GLN A 212 -10.41 -13.17 3.56
C GLN A 212 -9.15 -12.30 3.58
N LEU A 213 -8.34 -12.38 2.53
CA LEU A 213 -7.14 -11.59 2.35
C LEU A 213 -7.45 -10.08 2.30
N ALA A 214 -8.65 -9.69 1.85
CA ALA A 214 -9.14 -8.30 1.88
C ALA A 214 -9.09 -7.64 3.27
N TYR A 215 -9.10 -8.43 4.35
CA TYR A 215 -9.04 -7.96 5.73
C TYR A 215 -7.61 -7.76 6.23
N TYR A 216 -6.59 -8.15 5.47
CA TYR A 216 -5.20 -8.04 5.89
C TYR A 216 -4.51 -6.84 5.24
N GLY A 217 -3.63 -6.20 6.00
CA GLY A 217 -2.61 -5.31 5.47
C GLY A 217 -1.26 -5.95 5.68
N VAL A 218 -0.36 -5.78 4.70
CA VAL A 218 0.99 -6.38 4.71
C VAL A 218 2.03 -5.27 4.63
N ALA A 219 3.04 -5.33 5.47
CA ALA A 219 4.22 -4.47 5.40
C ALA A 219 5.50 -5.29 5.35
N VAL A 220 6.55 -4.70 4.82
CA VAL A 220 7.89 -5.29 4.76
C VAL A 220 8.88 -4.27 5.30
N VAL A 221 9.72 -4.72 6.23
CA VAL A 221 10.77 -3.90 6.84
C VAL A 221 12.12 -4.56 6.63
N PRO A 222 13.04 -3.97 5.85
CA PRO A 222 14.41 -4.46 5.74
C PRO A 222 15.12 -4.39 7.09
N THR A 223 15.94 -5.38 7.37
CA THR A 223 16.78 -5.42 8.56
C THR A 223 18.01 -6.30 8.32
N THR A 224 18.89 -6.34 9.30
CA THR A 224 19.97 -7.33 9.35
C THR A 224 19.67 -8.28 10.48
N PHE A 225 19.61 -9.58 10.21
CA PHE A 225 19.57 -10.58 11.27
C PHE A 225 20.97 -11.09 11.50
N GLU A 226 21.51 -10.87 12.70
CA GLU A 226 22.92 -11.12 13.01
C GLU A 226 23.81 -10.39 11.98
N ASN A 227 24.43 -11.12 11.04
CA ASN A 227 25.25 -10.57 9.96
C ASN A 227 24.65 -10.79 8.56
N GLN A 228 23.40 -11.25 8.46
CA GLN A 228 22.73 -11.53 7.20
C GLN A 228 21.66 -10.45 6.90
N PRO A 229 21.68 -9.82 5.72
CA PRO A 229 20.59 -8.96 5.30
C PRO A 229 19.29 -9.76 5.16
N GLY A 230 18.17 -9.13 5.47
CA GLY A 230 16.88 -9.77 5.42
C GLY A 230 15.72 -8.80 5.60
N PHE A 231 14.55 -9.37 5.85
CA PHE A 231 13.30 -8.63 5.96
C PHE A 231 12.45 -9.20 7.09
N ILE A 232 11.76 -8.31 7.79
CA ILE A 232 10.61 -8.65 8.63
C ILE A 232 9.37 -8.43 7.78
N LEU A 233 8.63 -9.50 7.52
CA LEU A 233 7.28 -9.41 6.97
C LEU A 233 6.32 -9.18 8.13
N LEU A 234 5.41 -8.23 7.97
CA LEU A 234 4.41 -7.86 8.97
C LEU A 234 3.02 -7.99 8.36
N ALA A 235 2.07 -8.51 9.14
CA ALA A 235 0.67 -8.53 8.76
C ALA A 235 -0.23 -8.23 9.96
N THR A 236 -1.26 -7.43 9.75
CA THR A 236 -2.34 -7.25 10.73
C THR A 236 -3.68 -7.40 10.03
N ARG A 237 -4.70 -7.79 10.79
CA ARG A 237 -6.04 -8.02 10.27
C ARG A 237 -7.02 -7.01 10.83
N VAL A 238 -7.97 -6.58 10.00
CA VAL A 238 -9.13 -5.80 10.44
C VAL A 238 -9.81 -6.49 11.62
N GLY A 239 -10.12 -5.71 12.65
CA GLY A 239 -10.74 -6.18 13.88
C GLY A 239 -9.79 -6.79 14.91
N MET A 240 -8.50 -6.97 14.61
CA MET A 240 -7.49 -7.30 15.64
C MET A 240 -7.13 -6.03 16.40
N GLY A 241 -7.75 -5.83 17.56
CA GLY A 241 -7.63 -4.60 18.34
C GLY A 241 -8.62 -3.52 17.91
N GLU A 242 -8.79 -2.52 18.77
CA GLU A 242 -9.82 -1.51 18.63
C GLU A 242 -9.59 -0.65 17.38
N ARG A 243 -10.63 -0.49 16.54
CA ARG A 243 -10.60 0.37 15.33
C ARG A 243 -9.48 0.03 14.32
N ASN A 244 -8.90 -1.16 14.39
CA ASN A 244 -7.89 -1.60 13.43
C ASN A 244 -8.52 -1.85 12.05
N ARG A 245 -8.18 -1.00 11.07
CA ARG A 245 -8.59 -1.14 9.66
C ARG A 245 -7.54 -1.85 8.80
N ALA A 246 -6.48 -2.38 9.41
CA ALA A 246 -5.30 -2.92 8.75
C ALA A 246 -4.71 -1.96 7.70
N SER A 247 -4.58 -0.70 8.09
CA SER A 247 -3.86 0.34 7.34
C SER A 247 -2.41 0.33 7.80
N VAL A 248 -1.61 -0.58 7.24
CA VAL A 248 -0.19 -0.75 7.60
C VAL A 248 0.70 0.39 7.09
N GLU A 249 0.19 1.25 6.20
CA GLU A 249 0.82 2.54 5.88
C GLU A 249 1.01 3.42 7.12
N SER A 250 0.22 3.21 8.19
CA SER A 250 0.41 3.89 9.47
C SER A 250 1.76 3.60 10.15
N LEU A 251 2.45 2.52 9.75
CA LEU A 251 3.81 2.21 10.21
C LEU A 251 4.86 3.16 9.61
N LEU A 252 4.50 3.87 8.55
CA LEU A 252 5.39 4.69 7.74
C LEU A 252 5.29 6.17 8.10
N ASP A 253 6.39 6.89 7.89
CA ASP A 253 6.45 8.34 7.94
C ASP A 253 6.75 8.89 6.55
N LYS A 254 5.77 9.63 5.99
CA LYS A 254 5.87 10.26 4.67
C LYS A 254 6.77 11.49 4.67
N ARG A 255 7.05 12.07 5.85
CA ARG A 255 7.97 13.20 6.01
C ARG A 255 9.43 12.74 6.10
N CYS A 256 9.66 11.44 6.31
CA CYS A 256 11.00 10.88 6.44
C CYS A 256 11.86 11.60 7.49
N GLU A 257 11.29 11.93 8.66
CA GLU A 257 11.97 12.66 9.73
C GLU A 257 13.22 11.91 10.24
N LEU A 258 13.21 10.57 10.13
CA LEU A 258 14.36 9.72 10.40
C LEU A 258 15.65 10.14 9.68
N LEU A 259 15.54 10.66 8.47
CA LEU A 259 16.71 11.05 7.69
C LEU A 259 17.31 12.38 8.16
N GLN A 260 16.54 13.20 8.87
CA GLN A 260 17.03 14.43 9.47
C GLN A 260 17.86 14.16 10.73
N THR A 261 17.61 13.03 11.40
CA THR A 261 18.25 12.67 12.67
C THR A 261 19.41 11.68 12.49
N ILE A 262 19.45 10.94 11.38
CA ILE A 262 20.54 10.00 11.06
C ILE A 262 21.63 10.74 10.25
N PRO A 263 22.88 10.82 10.75
CA PRO A 263 23.99 11.41 10.02
C PRO A 263 24.18 10.74 8.66
N ALA A 264 24.66 11.49 7.66
CA ALA A 264 25.11 10.87 6.42
C ALA A 264 26.24 9.89 6.76
N GLN A 265 26.09 8.65 6.30
CA GLN A 265 27.17 7.65 6.34
C GLN A 265 28.10 7.88 5.16
#